data_AF-A0A3D3GI13-F1
#
_entry.id   AF-A0A3D3GI13-F1
#
_cell.length_a   1.000
_cell.length_b   1.000
_cell.length_c   1.000
_cell.angle_alpha   90.00
_cell.angle_beta   90.00
_cell.angle_gamma   90.00
#
_symmetry.space_group_name_H-M   'P 1'
#
loop_
_entity.id
_entity.type
_entity.pdbx_description
1 polymer ?
#
loop_
_entity_poly.entity_id
_entity_poly.type
_entity_poly.pdbx_seq_one_letter_code
_entity_poly.pdbx_strand_id
1 'polypeptide(L)'
;MAGPYGANQYKQTSIMTASKGQILLMLYEAAIRNVKKASLAIEKNDMVTKGTSIGKAHDILNELVNTLDFEVGGNIAQELERLYSFMIETLIKANIENSKDKLANIQHLLETLLEGWRGAVMQVNKSTAAK
;
A
#
# COMPACT_ATOMS: atom_id res chain seq x y z
N MET A 1 2.02 16.05 -29.75
CA MET A 1 1.79 14.82 -28.97
C MET A 1 2.87 14.69 -27.91
N ALA A 2 2.61 15.09 -26.67
CA ALA A 2 3.52 14.82 -25.55
C ALA A 2 3.31 13.36 -25.12
N GLY A 3 4.29 12.49 -25.42
CA GLY A 3 4.20 11.05 -25.18
C GLY A 3 4.27 10.67 -23.69
N PRO A 4 3.88 9.43 -23.33
CA PRO A 4 3.73 8.95 -21.94
C PRO A 4 5.03 8.86 -21.12
N TYR A 5 6.17 9.25 -21.68
CA TYR A 5 7.51 9.04 -21.12
C TYR A 5 7.83 9.96 -19.93
N GLY A 6 7.20 11.13 -19.84
CA GLY A 6 7.42 12.06 -18.73
C GLY A 6 6.97 11.49 -17.39
N ALA A 7 5.74 10.94 -17.31
CA ALA A 7 5.16 10.45 -16.06
C ALA A 7 5.98 9.32 -15.40
N ASN A 8 6.58 8.43 -16.21
CA ASN A 8 7.44 7.36 -15.70
C ASN A 8 8.80 7.88 -15.21
N GLN A 9 9.39 8.87 -15.89
CA GLN A 9 10.65 9.48 -15.44
C GLN A 9 10.48 10.23 -14.12
N TYR A 10 9.42 11.02 -13.95
CA TYR A 10 9.15 11.71 -12.67
C TYR A 10 8.95 10.72 -11.51
N LYS A 11 8.24 9.61 -11.75
CA LYS A 11 8.02 8.58 -10.72
C LYS A 11 9.33 7.90 -10.33
N GLN A 12 10.22 7.63 -11.29
CA GLN A 12 11.55 7.06 -11.02
C GLN A 12 12.45 8.04 -10.26
N THR A 13 12.56 9.29 -10.70
CA THR A 13 13.37 10.32 -10.02
C THR A 13 12.88 10.58 -8.60
N SER A 14 11.55 10.58 -8.39
CA SER A 14 10.95 10.69 -7.05
C SER A 14 11.30 9.50 -6.15
N ILE A 15 11.37 8.28 -6.67
CA ILE A 15 11.79 7.09 -5.90
C ILE A 15 13.28 7.18 -5.53
N MET A 16 14.15 7.62 -6.44
CA MET A 16 15.59 7.68 -6.21
C MET A 16 16.02 8.74 -5.18
N THR A 17 15.16 9.72 -4.90
CA THR A 17 15.45 10.84 -3.97
C THR A 17 14.57 10.81 -2.72
N ALA A 18 13.61 9.89 -2.64
CA ALA A 18 12.71 9.76 -1.49
C ALA A 18 13.43 9.15 -0.28
N SER A 19 13.12 9.69 0.91
CA SER A 19 13.54 9.04 2.16
C SER A 19 12.80 7.71 2.34
N LYS A 20 13.36 6.80 3.17
CA LYS A 20 12.71 5.51 3.50
C LYS A 20 11.26 5.69 3.96
N GLY A 21 11.01 6.71 4.77
CA GLY A 21 9.67 7.08 5.22
C GLY A 21 8.75 7.50 4.07
N GLN A 22 9.23 8.27 3.09
CA GLN A 22 8.41 8.62 1.93
C GLN A 22 8.11 7.42 1.03
N ILE A 23 9.06 6.51 0.83
CA ILE A 23 8.83 5.27 0.07
C ILE A 23 7.72 4.44 0.73
N LEU A 24 7.76 4.31 2.07
CA LEU A 24 6.71 3.64 2.84
C LEU A 24 5.33 4.26 2.57
N LEU A 25 5.20 5.58 2.69
CA LEU A 25 3.93 6.28 2.43
C LEU A 25 3.44 6.05 0.99
N MET A 26 4.34 6.11 0.01
CA MET A 26 4.01 5.88 -1.39
C MET A 26 3.51 4.45 -1.66
N LEU A 27 4.05 3.44 -0.96
CA LEU A 27 3.58 2.05 -1.04
C LEU A 27 2.14 1.94 -0.53
N TYR A 28 1.85 2.49 0.66
CA TYR A 28 0.50 2.52 1.21
C TYR A 28 -0.50 3.20 0.27
N GLU A 29 -0.15 4.39 -0.24
CA GLU A 29 -1.00 5.10 -1.20
C GLU A 29 -1.21 4.30 -2.50
N ALA A 30 -0.19 3.58 -2.97
CA ALA A 30 -0.32 2.69 -4.12
C ALA A 30 -1.23 1.50 -3.84
N ALA A 31 -1.14 0.87 -2.66
CA ALA A 31 -2.04 -0.21 -2.25
C ALA A 31 -3.49 0.27 -2.23
N ILE A 32 -3.77 1.40 -1.56
CA ILE A 32 -5.11 2.01 -1.49
C ILE A 32 -5.67 2.32 -2.88
N ARG A 33 -4.87 2.92 -3.76
CA ARG A 33 -5.29 3.21 -5.14
C ARG A 33 -5.67 1.94 -5.90
N ASN A 34 -4.90 0.87 -5.74
CA ASN A 34 -5.20 -0.41 -6.40
C ASN A 34 -6.46 -1.08 -5.84
N VAL A 35 -6.68 -1.02 -4.51
CA VAL A 35 -7.91 -1.53 -3.87
C VAL A 35 -9.14 -0.76 -4.38
N LYS A 36 -9.08 0.58 -4.42
CA LYS A 36 -10.15 1.43 -4.99
C LYS A 36 -10.42 1.08 -6.45
N LYS A 37 -9.36 0.91 -7.25
CA LYS A 37 -9.47 0.54 -8.66
C LYS A 37 -10.11 -0.83 -8.85
N ALA A 38 -9.78 -1.81 -8.01
CA ALA A 38 -10.41 -3.13 -8.03
C ALA A 38 -11.91 -3.04 -7.70
N SER A 39 -12.29 -2.23 -6.71
CA SER A 39 -13.70 -2.04 -6.32
C SER A 39 -14.53 -1.44 -7.47
N LEU A 40 -14.01 -0.41 -8.14
CA LEU A 40 -14.64 0.18 -9.32
C LEU A 40 -14.69 -0.79 -10.51
N ALA A 41 -13.69 -1.65 -10.66
CA ALA A 41 -13.66 -2.65 -11.73
C ALA A 41 -14.74 -3.72 -11.53
N ILE A 42 -15.02 -4.12 -10.28
CA ILE A 42 -16.14 -5.00 -9.94
C ILE A 42 -17.47 -4.37 -10.37
N GLU A 43 -17.70 -3.08 -10.05
CA GLU A 43 -18.93 -2.37 -10.45
C GLU A 43 -19.13 -2.36 -11.98
N LYS A 44 -18.03 -2.28 -12.73
CA LYS A 44 -18.03 -2.22 -14.19
C LYS A 44 -17.98 -3.60 -14.86
N ASN A 45 -18.00 -4.69 -14.08
CA ASN A 45 -17.77 -6.05 -14.56
C ASN A 45 -16.44 -6.26 -15.32
N ASP A 46 -15.43 -5.42 -15.06
CA ASP A 46 -14.08 -5.53 -15.65
C ASP A 46 -13.20 -6.45 -14.79
N MET A 47 -13.30 -7.76 -15.03
CA MET A 47 -12.61 -8.77 -14.22
C MET A 47 -11.08 -8.78 -14.44
N VAL A 48 -10.61 -8.33 -15.60
CA VAL A 48 -9.17 -8.23 -15.89
C VAL A 48 -8.53 -7.12 -15.08
N THR A 49 -9.14 -5.93 -15.08
CA THR A 49 -8.68 -4.81 -14.27
C THR A 49 -8.80 -5.11 -12.78
N LYS A 50 -9.89 -5.77 -12.35
CA LYS A 50 -10.05 -6.23 -10.98
C LYS A 50 -8.87 -7.11 -10.56
N GLY A 51 -8.63 -8.22 -11.28
CA GLY A 51 -7.58 -9.18 -10.94
C GLY A 51 -6.19 -8.54 -10.91
N THR A 52 -5.87 -7.71 -11.91
CA THR A 52 -4.58 -7.01 -11.99
C THR A 52 -4.40 -6.01 -10.85
N SER A 53 -5.45 -5.29 -10.47
CA SER A 53 -5.37 -4.29 -9.39
C SER A 53 -5.26 -4.98 -8.02
N ILE A 54 -6.00 -6.08 -7.79
CA ILE A 54 -5.86 -6.87 -6.57
C ILE A 54 -4.45 -7.46 -6.47
N GLY A 55 -3.91 -8.03 -7.55
CA GLY A 55 -2.54 -8.56 -7.59
C GLY A 55 -1.51 -7.50 -7.19
N LYS A 56 -1.61 -6.28 -7.72
CA LYS A 56 -0.71 -5.18 -7.33
C LYS A 56 -0.81 -4.79 -5.86
N ALA A 57 -2.01 -4.79 -5.29
CA ALA A 57 -2.19 -4.52 -3.86
C ALA A 57 -1.59 -5.65 -3.00
N HIS A 58 -1.76 -6.89 -3.43
CA HIS A 58 -1.20 -8.08 -2.80
C HIS A 58 0.34 -8.05 -2.82
N ASP A 59 0.97 -7.73 -3.95
CA ASP A 59 2.42 -7.63 -4.07
C ASP A 59 3.00 -6.58 -3.11
N ILE A 60 2.34 -5.42 -2.99
CA ILE A 60 2.76 -4.36 -2.06
C ILE A 60 2.67 -4.84 -0.61
N LEU A 61 1.58 -5.52 -0.24
CA LEU A 61 1.43 -6.05 1.13
C LEU A 61 2.48 -7.11 1.45
N ASN A 62 2.81 -8.00 0.51
CA ASN A 62 3.89 -8.96 0.71
C ASN A 62 5.25 -8.26 0.89
N GLU A 63 5.52 -7.22 0.11
CA GLU A 63 6.76 -6.44 0.27
C GLU A 63 6.81 -5.75 1.65
N LEU A 64 5.68 -5.23 2.12
CA LEU A 64 5.58 -4.66 3.46
C LEU A 64 5.84 -5.70 4.55
N VAL A 65 5.40 -6.95 4.38
CA VAL A 65 5.73 -8.06 5.31
C VAL A 65 7.23 -8.36 5.27
N ASN A 66 7.80 -8.52 4.08
CA ASN A 66 9.21 -8.88 3.88
C ASN A 66 10.20 -7.84 4.41
N THR A 67 9.75 -6.58 4.55
CA THR A 67 10.57 -5.47 5.01
C THR A 67 10.42 -5.19 6.51
N LEU A 68 9.62 -5.98 7.24
CA LEU A 68 9.51 -5.86 8.69
C LEU A 68 10.82 -6.28 9.36
N ASP A 69 11.31 -5.42 10.25
CA ASP A 69 12.44 -5.70 11.12
C ASP A 69 11.91 -6.21 12.47
N PHE A 70 12.02 -7.53 12.70
CA PHE A 70 11.54 -8.16 13.92
C PHE A 70 12.48 -7.97 15.12
N GLU A 71 13.77 -7.67 14.88
CA GLU A 71 14.74 -7.42 15.94
C GLU A 71 14.50 -6.03 16.55
N VAL A 72 14.33 -5.01 15.70
CA VAL A 72 14.07 -3.63 16.13
C VAL A 72 12.60 -3.40 16.46
N GLY A 73 11.69 -3.94 15.64
CA GLY A 73 10.25 -3.69 15.75
C GLY A 73 9.52 -4.53 16.79
N GLY A 74 10.11 -5.66 17.22
CA GLY A 74 9.56 -6.53 18.26
C GLY A 74 8.06 -6.83 18.08
N ASN A 75 7.26 -6.53 19.11
CA ASN A 75 5.81 -6.77 19.10
C ASN A 75 5.07 -6.02 17.99
N ILE A 76 5.51 -4.81 17.63
CA ILE A 76 4.86 -4.02 16.57
C ILE A 76 5.06 -4.69 15.22
N ALA A 77 6.27 -5.20 14.94
CA ALA A 77 6.53 -5.94 13.70
C ALA A 77 5.65 -7.21 13.62
N GLN A 78 5.48 -7.93 14.73
CA GLN A 78 4.60 -9.10 14.77
C GLN A 78 3.12 -8.75 14.58
N GLU A 79 2.64 -7.64 15.15
CA GLU A 79 1.27 -7.16 14.95
C GLU A 79 1.01 -6.73 13.50
N LEU A 80 1.98 -6.04 12.90
CA LEU A 80 1.91 -5.64 11.48
C LEU A 80 1.94 -6.84 10.55
N GLU A 81 2.79 -7.84 10.81
CA GLU A 81 2.84 -9.07 10.02
C GLU A 81 1.49 -9.81 10.02
N ARG A 82 0.87 -9.97 11.19
CA ARG A 82 -0.47 -10.56 11.31
C ARG A 82 -1.53 -9.76 10.55
N LEU A 83 -1.49 -8.43 10.68
CA LEU A 83 -2.45 -7.55 10.04
C LEU A 83 -2.31 -7.56 8.52
N TYR A 84 -1.08 -7.51 7.99
CA TYR A 84 -0.84 -7.59 6.55
C TYR A 84 -1.23 -8.96 6.00
N SER A 85 -0.92 -10.05 6.71
CA SER A 85 -1.31 -11.41 6.32
C SER A 85 -2.83 -11.56 6.24
N PHE A 86 -3.56 -11.01 7.22
CA PHE A 86 -5.01 -10.93 7.18
C PHE A 86 -5.52 -10.15 5.95
N MET A 87 -4.92 -8.99 5.63
CA MET A 87 -5.31 -8.22 4.44
C MET A 87 -5.05 -8.99 3.14
N ILE A 88 -3.92 -9.70 3.05
CA ILE A 88 -3.55 -10.54 1.91
C ILE A 88 -4.58 -11.64 1.68
N GLU A 89 -4.92 -12.39 2.73
CA GLU A 89 -5.96 -13.43 2.64
C GLU A 89 -7.32 -12.84 2.25
N THR A 90 -7.64 -11.66 2.80
CA THR A 90 -8.91 -10.98 2.52
C THR A 90 -8.97 -10.47 1.08
N LEU A 91 -7.85 -10.01 0.50
CA LEU A 91 -7.76 -9.65 -0.92
C LEU A 91 -8.04 -10.86 -1.83
N ILE A 92 -7.50 -12.03 -1.48
CA ILE A 92 -7.74 -13.27 -2.24
C ILE A 92 -9.23 -13.63 -2.19
N LYS A 93 -9.84 -13.62 -1.00
CA LYS A 93 -11.28 -13.87 -0.83
C LYS A 93 -12.12 -12.85 -1.60
N ALA A 94 -11.75 -11.56 -1.55
CA ALA A 94 -12.43 -10.50 -2.29
C ALA A 94 -12.35 -10.72 -3.80
N ASN A 95 -11.24 -11.22 -4.32
CA ASN A 95 -11.07 -11.50 -5.73
C ASN A 95 -11.96 -12.65 -6.21
N ILE A 96 -12.03 -13.74 -5.42
CA ILE A 96 -12.84 -14.92 -5.72
C ILE A 96 -14.33 -14.59 -5.67
N GLU A 97 -14.75 -13.88 -4.62
CA GLU A 97 -16.16 -13.59 -4.34
C GLU A 97 -16.67 -12.31 -5.06
N ASN A 98 -15.78 -11.56 -5.72
CA ASN A 98 -16.07 -10.20 -6.21
C ASN A 98 -16.65 -9.29 -5.11
N SER A 99 -16.16 -9.44 -3.87
CA SER A 99 -16.73 -8.75 -2.70
C SER A 99 -16.13 -7.35 -2.54
N LYS A 100 -16.91 -6.33 -2.88
CA LYS A 100 -16.56 -4.91 -2.64
C LYS A 100 -16.44 -4.58 -1.17
N ASP A 101 -17.24 -5.21 -0.31
CA ASP A 101 -17.21 -4.95 1.14
C ASP A 101 -15.88 -5.38 1.75
N LYS A 102 -15.33 -6.52 1.30
CA LYS A 102 -13.98 -6.95 1.70
C LYS A 102 -12.90 -5.96 1.24
N LEU A 103 -13.01 -5.46 0.01
CA LEU A 103 -12.09 -4.42 -0.50
C LEU A 103 -12.21 -3.12 0.30
N ALA A 104 -13.43 -2.71 0.68
CA ALA A 104 -13.66 -1.52 1.50
C ALA A 104 -13.04 -1.67 2.89
N ASN A 105 -13.14 -2.85 3.52
CA ASN A 105 -12.52 -3.11 4.81
C ASN A 105 -10.98 -3.01 4.73
N ILE A 106 -10.37 -3.62 3.71
CA ILE A 106 -8.92 -3.52 3.48
C ILE A 106 -8.50 -2.07 3.22
N GLN A 107 -9.28 -1.33 2.42
CA GLN A 107 -9.02 0.07 2.16
C GLN A 107 -8.99 0.87 3.47
N HIS A 108 -9.96 0.67 4.36
CA HIS A 108 -10.05 1.37 5.63
C HIS A 108 -8.84 1.08 6.53
N LEU A 109 -8.41 -0.18 6.61
CA LEU A 109 -7.22 -0.58 7.37
C LEU A 109 -5.95 0.08 6.81
N LEU A 110 -5.78 0.07 5.49
CA LEU A 110 -4.65 0.74 4.83
C LEU A 110 -4.65 2.25 5.04
N GLU A 111 -5.82 2.89 4.99
CA GLU A 111 -5.97 4.34 5.21
C GLU A 111 -5.63 4.71 6.66
N THR A 112 -6.06 3.90 7.63
CA THR A 112 -5.74 4.08 9.06
C THR A 112 -4.23 3.96 9.31
N LEU A 113 -3.59 2.92 8.76
CA LEU A 113 -2.14 2.74 8.89
C LEU A 113 -1.37 3.88 8.19
N LEU A 114 -1.80 4.30 7.00
CA LEU A 114 -1.19 5.41 6.28
C LEU A 114 -1.20 6.70 7.11
N GLU A 115 -2.31 7.00 7.79
CA GLU A 115 -2.38 8.15 8.70
C GLU A 115 -1.38 8.04 9.85
N GLY A 116 -1.31 6.87 10.51
CA GLY A 116 -0.32 6.61 11.56
C GLY A 116 1.12 6.79 11.08
N TRP A 117 1.47 6.25 9.91
CA TRP A 117 2.80 6.39 9.33
C TRP A 117 3.13 7.82 8.93
N ARG A 118 2.16 8.60 8.43
CA ARG A 118 2.37 10.04 8.15
C ARG A 118 2.79 10.78 9.42
N GLY A 119 2.11 10.50 10.53
CA GLY A 119 2.48 11.02 11.85
C GLY A 119 3.90 10.65 12.25
N ALA A 120 4.24 9.36 12.18
CA ALA A 120 5.57 8.85 12.55
C ALA A 120 6.70 9.46 11.69
N VAL A 121 6.54 9.48 10.36
CA VAL A 121 7.53 10.04 9.43
C VAL A 121 7.74 11.54 9.68
N MET A 122 6.66 12.28 9.97
CA MET A 122 6.75 13.70 10.29
C MET A 122 7.57 13.94 11.58
N GLN A 123 7.39 13.11 12.62
CA GLN A 123 8.15 13.22 13.86
C GLN A 123 9.64 12.91 13.65
N VAL A 124 9.95 11.87 12.87
CA VAL A 124 11.34 11.52 12.51
C VAL A 124 12.01 12.69 11.80
N ASN A 125 11.37 13.26 10.77
CA ASN A 125 11.93 14.38 10.02
C ASN A 125 12.18 15.62 10.89
N LYS A 126 11.27 15.93 11.83
CA LYS A 126 11.47 17.03 12.79
C LYS A 126 12.68 16.78 13.70
N SER A 127 12.83 15.56 14.20
CA SER A 127 13.96 15.18 15.06
C SER A 127 15.31 15.24 14.34
N THR A 128 15.33 14.96 13.03
CA THR A 128 16.53 15.07 12.19
C THR A 128 16.88 16.52 11.88
N ALA A 129 15.89 17.41 11.69
CA ALA A 129 16.12 18.82 11.41
C ALA A 129 16.53 19.65 12.65
N ALA A 130 16.28 19.14 13.86
CA ALA A 130 16.63 19.80 15.12
C ALA A 130 18.03 19.41 15.66
N LYS A 131 18.74 18.50 14.97
CA LYS A 131 20.13 18.12 15.25
C LYS A 131 21.06 18.82 14.26
#